data_AF-A0AAW0BY66-F1
#
_entry.id   AF-A0AAW0BY66-F1
#
_cell.length_a   1.000
_cell.length_b   1.000
_cell.length_c   1.000
_cell.angle_alpha   90.00
_cell.angle_beta   90.00
_cell.angle_gamma   90.00
#
_symmetry.space_group_name_H-M   'P 1'
#
loop_
_entity.id
_entity.type
_entity.pdbx_description
1 polymer ?
#
loop_
_entity_poly.entity_id
_entity_poly.type
_entity_poly.pdbx_seq_one_letter_code
_entity_poly.pdbx_strand_id
1 'polypeptide(L)'
;MPSCGEVPEENIRVALGPAYCGQPPSKCRDVYQSMGVGLFDTLSSVTVDQSRRATCILRELPVIAHRTVTGEVPTHVFVVYERARSNVHGPRKVLLLPFHAIVVASHCARLPPLAPSPIINDSQTTAVPVNQPIQLTLPVEVIGVPNLQTFRKVLQYVYLRHVEFLYATFLPTPFTQFHDAFNEVGTNQPSPKRNDPDELAKSFFTHPLNSARQHEFAKELSQNYSAYQMLKKLRLIQRIWKNVVALGILDPVLWAVMRGCYEVLVRAFASCFQIRMEMVLNGLED
;
A
#
# COMPACT_ATOMS: atom_id res chain seq x y z
N MET A 1 -13.35 5.30 -10.76
CA MET A 1 -12.00 5.63 -10.26
C MET A 1 -11.82 7.13 -10.44
N PRO A 2 -11.06 7.83 -9.59
CA PRO A 2 -10.60 9.17 -9.93
C PRO A 2 -9.84 9.10 -11.27
N SER A 3 -9.91 10.14 -12.10
CA SER A 3 -9.07 10.27 -13.30
C SER A 3 -7.61 10.38 -12.85
N CYS A 4 -6.91 9.24 -12.82
CA CYS A 4 -5.49 9.18 -12.60
C CYS A 4 -4.84 8.87 -13.94
N GLY A 5 -3.99 9.78 -14.43
CA GLY A 5 -3.12 9.49 -15.56
C GLY A 5 -2.05 8.49 -15.16
N GLU A 6 -1.45 7.84 -16.15
CA GLU A 6 -0.22 7.07 -15.97
C GLU A 6 0.92 7.98 -15.51
N VAL A 7 1.93 7.40 -14.86
CA VAL A 7 3.15 8.12 -14.46
C VAL A 7 3.83 8.71 -15.70
N PRO A 8 4.25 9.99 -15.68
CA PRO A 8 5.08 10.54 -16.76
C PRO A 8 6.43 9.83 -16.85
N GLU A 9 6.85 9.42 -18.06
CA GLU A 9 8.16 8.76 -18.28
C GLU A 9 9.35 9.62 -17.79
N GLU A 10 9.19 10.94 -17.83
CA GLU A 10 10.17 11.89 -17.29
C GLU A 10 10.46 11.65 -15.81
N ASN A 11 9.44 11.30 -15.00
CA ASN A 11 9.63 11.02 -13.57
C ASN A 11 10.52 9.78 -13.35
N ILE A 12 10.40 8.79 -14.24
CA ILE A 12 11.26 7.58 -14.24
C ILE A 12 12.69 7.96 -14.61
N ARG A 13 12.84 8.76 -15.69
CA ARG A 13 14.15 9.19 -16.20
C ARG A 13 14.94 9.97 -15.14
N VAL A 14 14.30 10.92 -14.45
CA VAL A 14 14.97 11.74 -13.43
C VAL A 14 15.38 10.90 -12.22
N ALA A 15 14.50 10.00 -11.76
CA ALA A 15 14.75 9.20 -10.56
C ALA A 15 15.91 8.19 -10.72
N LEU A 16 16.13 7.69 -11.93
CA LEU A 16 16.97 6.49 -12.18
C LEU A 16 18.14 6.72 -13.12
N GLY A 17 18.20 7.91 -13.73
CA GLY A 17 19.25 8.23 -14.68
C GLY A 17 19.10 7.51 -16.04
N PRO A 18 20.16 7.54 -16.87
CA PRO A 18 20.08 7.17 -18.28
C PRO A 18 19.69 5.71 -18.55
N ALA A 19 20.00 4.77 -17.65
CA ALA A 19 19.76 3.34 -17.85
C ALA A 19 18.28 2.96 -17.98
N TYR A 20 17.38 3.80 -17.47
CA TYR A 20 15.93 3.61 -17.52
C TYR A 20 15.23 4.67 -18.38
N CYS A 21 16.00 5.45 -19.15
CA CYS A 21 15.46 6.44 -20.07
C CYS A 21 14.56 5.77 -21.12
N GLY A 22 13.34 6.27 -21.28
CA GLY A 22 12.37 5.74 -22.25
C GLY A 22 11.74 4.39 -21.88
N GLN A 23 11.92 3.89 -20.65
CA GLN A 23 11.18 2.71 -20.19
C GLN A 23 9.78 3.13 -19.70
N PRO A 24 8.71 2.43 -20.11
CA PRO A 24 7.38 2.73 -19.62
C PRO A 24 7.27 2.35 -18.14
N PRO A 25 6.55 3.15 -17.32
CA PRO A 25 6.37 2.87 -15.88
C PRO A 25 5.87 1.46 -15.58
N SER A 26 4.97 0.92 -16.41
CA SER A 26 4.45 -0.46 -16.27
C SER A 26 5.56 -1.51 -16.27
N LYS A 27 6.52 -1.41 -17.19
CA LYS A 27 7.65 -2.34 -17.27
C LYS A 27 8.53 -2.25 -16.02
N CYS A 28 8.73 -1.06 -15.48
CA CYS A 28 9.41 -0.91 -14.19
C CYS A 28 8.63 -1.63 -13.07
N ARG A 29 7.30 -1.43 -12.99
CA ARG A 29 6.47 -2.11 -11.98
C ARG A 29 6.57 -3.64 -12.08
N ASP A 30 6.63 -4.18 -13.30
CA ASP A 30 6.73 -5.63 -13.53
C ASP A 30 8.10 -6.19 -13.14
N VAL A 31 9.18 -5.51 -13.48
CA VAL A 31 10.55 -5.91 -13.10
C VAL A 31 10.70 -5.97 -11.58
N TYR A 32 10.19 -4.95 -10.87
CA TYR A 32 10.34 -4.85 -9.43
C TYR A 32 9.29 -5.65 -8.63
N GLN A 33 8.28 -6.21 -9.28
CA GLN A 33 7.29 -7.07 -8.61
C GLN A 33 7.94 -8.29 -7.97
N SER A 34 8.87 -8.96 -8.67
CA SER A 34 9.57 -10.14 -8.14
C SER A 34 10.60 -9.81 -7.05
N MET A 35 11.13 -8.57 -7.05
CA MET A 35 12.08 -8.08 -6.06
C MET A 35 11.42 -7.42 -4.84
N GLY A 36 10.10 -7.16 -4.91
CA GLY A 36 9.37 -6.32 -3.97
C GLY A 36 9.52 -6.71 -2.51
N VAL A 37 9.47 -8.02 -2.21
CA VAL A 37 9.66 -8.55 -0.84
C VAL A 37 11.05 -8.21 -0.31
N GLY A 38 12.10 -8.52 -1.07
CA GLY A 38 13.48 -8.27 -0.67
C GLY A 38 13.79 -6.79 -0.50
N LEU A 39 13.26 -5.94 -1.39
CA LEU A 39 13.39 -4.49 -1.28
C LEU A 39 12.68 -3.94 -0.03
N PHE A 40 11.46 -4.41 0.26
CA PHE A 40 10.70 -3.99 1.44
C PHE A 40 11.33 -4.48 2.75
N ASP A 41 11.92 -5.68 2.75
CA ASP A 41 12.67 -6.21 3.88
C ASP A 41 13.91 -5.37 4.18
N THR A 42 14.65 -4.94 3.14
CA THR A 42 15.74 -3.96 3.31
C THR A 42 15.21 -2.67 3.95
N LEU A 43 14.08 -2.11 3.50
CA LEU A 43 13.53 -0.89 4.11
C LEU A 43 13.18 -1.08 5.59
N SER A 44 12.74 -2.27 5.98
CA SER A 44 12.39 -2.60 7.36
C SER A 44 13.63 -2.76 8.26
N SER A 45 14.81 -2.97 7.67
CA SER A 45 16.09 -3.06 8.38
C SER A 45 16.81 -1.70 8.52
N VAL A 46 16.30 -0.63 7.91
CA VAL A 46 16.99 0.66 7.86
C VAL A 46 16.63 1.51 9.09
N THR A 47 17.66 2.07 9.73
CA THR A 47 17.53 3.06 10.79
C THR A 47 17.91 4.44 10.25
N VAL A 48 17.05 5.43 10.47
CA VAL A 48 17.33 6.83 10.13
C VAL A 48 17.77 7.55 11.39
N ASP A 49 18.87 8.31 11.34
CA ASP A 49 19.31 9.12 12.48
C ASP A 49 18.31 10.25 12.76
N GLN A 50 17.64 10.17 13.92
CA GLN A 50 16.65 11.15 14.37
C GLN A 50 17.24 12.20 15.32
N SER A 51 18.52 12.11 15.65
CA SER A 51 19.18 13.03 16.60
C SER A 51 19.24 14.46 16.08
N ARG A 52 19.18 14.64 14.76
CA ARG A 52 19.13 15.95 14.11
C ARG A 52 17.72 16.55 14.26
N ARG A 53 17.58 17.49 15.20
CA ARG A 53 16.36 18.33 15.31
C ARG A 53 16.13 19.05 13.98
N ALA A 54 14.95 18.87 13.39
CA ALA A 54 14.54 19.40 12.09
C ALA A 54 14.29 20.94 12.13
N THR A 55 15.29 21.72 12.51
CA THR A 55 15.23 23.19 12.49
C THR A 55 15.55 23.77 11.11
N CYS A 56 16.05 22.94 10.18
CA CYS A 56 16.23 23.27 8.77
C CYS A 56 15.68 22.12 7.90
N ILE A 57 15.26 22.44 6.67
CA ILE A 57 14.93 21.44 5.64
C ILE A 57 16.21 20.65 5.36
N LEU A 58 16.38 19.52 6.02
CA LEU A 58 17.51 18.62 5.80
C LEU A 58 17.39 18.12 4.36
N ARG A 59 18.40 18.40 3.53
CA ARG A 59 18.45 17.91 2.15
C ARG A 59 18.89 16.46 2.08
N GLU A 60 19.64 16.02 3.07
CA GLU A 60 20.20 14.68 3.18
C GLU A 60 20.12 14.19 4.63
N LEU A 61 19.97 12.87 4.80
CA LEU A 61 19.92 12.22 6.10
C LEU A 61 20.87 11.01 6.13
N PRO A 62 21.69 10.87 7.19
CA PRO A 62 22.44 9.65 7.40
C PRO A 62 21.48 8.53 7.81
N VAL A 63 21.65 7.36 7.19
CA VAL A 63 20.90 6.15 7.47
C VAL A 63 21.85 4.97 7.62
N ILE A 64 21.42 3.96 8.35
CA ILE A 64 22.13 2.69 8.50
C ILE A 64 21.20 1.59 7.98
N ALA A 65 21.59 0.93 6.90
CA ALA A 65 20.92 -0.27 6.41
C ALA A 65 21.55 -1.49 7.09
N HIS A 66 20.84 -2.14 8.03
CA HIS A 66 21.39 -3.25 8.82
C HIS A 66 21.42 -4.57 8.06
N ARG A 67 20.51 -4.74 7.10
CA ARG A 67 20.39 -5.95 6.29
C ARG A 67 19.98 -5.59 4.87
N THR A 68 20.78 -6.02 3.90
CA THR A 68 20.45 -5.98 2.47
C THR A 68 20.17 -7.40 2.00
N VAL A 69 18.91 -7.73 1.69
CA VAL A 69 18.53 -9.10 1.25
C VAL A 69 18.88 -9.30 -0.22
N THR A 70 18.67 -8.26 -1.04
CA THR A 70 18.88 -8.29 -2.50
C THR A 70 20.18 -7.59 -2.93
N GLY A 71 20.99 -7.11 -1.98
CA GLY A 71 22.12 -6.21 -2.26
C GLY A 71 21.71 -4.77 -2.59
N GLU A 72 20.43 -4.52 -2.85
CA GLU A 72 19.87 -3.19 -3.09
C GLU A 72 19.68 -2.43 -1.78
N VAL A 73 20.05 -1.15 -1.78
CA VAL A 73 19.89 -0.22 -0.65
C VAL A 73 18.88 0.88 -0.99
N PRO A 74 18.20 1.47 0.02
CA PRO A 74 17.35 2.62 -0.24
C PRO A 74 18.14 3.78 -0.85
N THR A 75 17.49 4.50 -1.74
CA THR A 75 18.08 5.64 -2.47
C THR A 75 17.74 6.99 -1.85
N HIS A 76 16.64 7.07 -1.11
CA HIS A 76 16.06 8.31 -0.62
C HIS A 76 15.39 8.10 0.75
N VAL A 77 15.10 9.19 1.45
CA VAL A 77 14.28 9.20 2.67
C VAL A 77 13.11 10.16 2.51
N PHE A 78 11.89 9.66 2.71
CA PHE A 78 10.73 10.53 2.84
C PHE A 78 10.66 11.16 4.22
N VAL A 79 10.42 12.48 4.27
CA VAL A 79 9.83 13.17 5.42
C VAL A 79 8.34 13.34 5.13
N VAL A 80 7.53 12.49 5.74
CA VAL A 80 6.08 12.46 5.52
C VAL A 80 5.36 13.19 6.64
N TYR A 81 4.41 14.05 6.28
CA TYR A 81 3.54 14.70 7.25
C TYR A 81 2.08 14.69 6.82
N GLU A 82 1.15 14.82 7.77
CA GLU A 82 -0.27 14.91 7.46
C GLU A 82 -0.63 16.34 7.00
N ARG A 83 -1.30 16.49 5.85
CA ARG A 83 -1.69 17.80 5.28
C ARG A 83 -2.74 18.52 6.13
N ALA A 84 -3.60 17.76 6.82
CA ALA A 84 -4.61 18.34 7.70
C ALA A 84 -3.91 19.12 8.82
N ARG A 85 -4.47 20.28 9.18
CA ARG A 85 -3.88 21.32 10.05
C ARG A 85 -3.29 20.72 11.34
N SER A 86 -2.01 20.37 11.33
CA SER A 86 -1.20 20.33 12.54
C SER A 86 -1.08 21.76 13.04
N ASN A 87 -1.24 21.98 14.35
CA ASN A 87 -1.06 23.26 15.05
C ASN A 87 -0.14 24.24 14.29
N VAL A 88 -0.69 25.40 13.90
CA VAL A 88 0.04 26.46 13.17
C VAL A 88 1.25 26.96 13.96
N HIS A 89 1.28 26.71 15.28
CA HIS A 89 2.30 27.18 16.21
C HIS A 89 3.04 26.07 16.97
N GLY A 90 3.00 24.81 16.51
CA GLY A 90 3.60 23.67 17.21
C GLY A 90 4.46 22.76 16.33
N PRO A 91 5.35 21.94 16.94
CA PRO A 91 6.13 20.96 16.20
C PRO A 91 5.21 19.98 15.47
N ARG A 92 5.48 19.78 14.18
CA ARG A 92 4.70 18.88 13.33
C ARG A 92 5.20 17.45 13.49
N LYS A 93 4.28 16.51 13.72
CA LYS A 93 4.60 15.08 13.68
C LYS A 93 4.95 14.67 12.24
N VAL A 94 6.11 14.04 12.08
CA VAL A 94 6.59 13.51 10.80
C VAL A 94 6.92 12.02 10.91
N LEU A 95 6.90 11.32 9.77
CA LEU A 95 7.49 9.99 9.62
C LEU A 95 8.71 10.10 8.70
N LEU A 96 9.81 9.47 9.11
CA LEU A 96 10.99 9.29 8.28
C LEU A 96 10.94 7.87 7.69
N LEU A 97 10.87 7.75 6.36
CA LEU A 97 10.71 6.47 5.68
C LEU A 97 11.71 6.34 4.53
N PRO A 98 12.72 5.46 4.63
CA PRO A 98 13.59 5.18 3.50
C PRO A 98 12.81 4.52 2.36
N PHE A 99 13.23 4.75 1.11
CA PHE A 99 12.61 4.14 -0.06
C PHE A 99 13.57 4.07 -1.26
N HIS A 100 13.24 3.16 -2.20
CA HIS A 100 13.81 3.06 -3.53
C HIS A 100 13.01 3.95 -4.49
N ALA A 101 13.69 4.93 -5.10
CA ALA A 101 13.09 5.91 -5.99
C ALA A 101 12.33 5.24 -7.13
N ILE A 102 12.86 4.12 -7.66
CA ILE A 102 12.24 3.38 -8.76
C ILE A 102 10.84 2.88 -8.44
N VAL A 103 10.67 2.29 -7.26
CA VAL A 103 9.40 1.72 -6.83
C VAL A 103 8.37 2.85 -6.68
N VAL A 104 8.76 3.96 -6.08
CA VAL A 104 7.86 5.09 -5.87
C VAL A 104 7.54 5.83 -7.17
N ALA A 105 8.56 6.17 -7.97
CA ALA A 105 8.42 6.90 -9.22
C ALA A 105 7.53 6.12 -10.20
N SER A 106 7.69 4.80 -10.30
CA SER A 106 6.87 3.95 -11.19
C SER A 106 5.41 3.77 -10.77
N HIS A 107 5.05 4.09 -9.53
CA HIS A 107 3.68 3.90 -9.03
C HIS A 107 2.94 5.22 -8.75
N CYS A 108 3.63 6.33 -8.50
CA CYS A 108 3.01 7.55 -7.98
C CYS A 108 3.01 8.70 -9.00
N ALA A 109 1.94 8.82 -9.78
CA ALA A 109 1.85 9.82 -10.86
C ALA A 109 1.71 11.28 -10.38
N ARG A 110 1.37 11.49 -9.09
CA ARG A 110 1.18 12.84 -8.51
C ARG A 110 2.33 13.30 -7.61
N LEU A 111 3.41 12.52 -7.54
CA LEU A 111 4.63 13.01 -6.91
C LEU A 111 5.39 13.92 -7.89
N PRO A 112 6.07 14.97 -7.39
CA PRO A 112 7.04 15.70 -8.20
C PRO A 112 8.18 14.74 -8.62
N PRO A 113 8.92 15.09 -9.70
CA PRO A 113 10.15 14.39 -10.02
C PRO A 113 11.07 14.35 -8.78
N LEU A 114 11.53 13.15 -8.44
CA LEU A 114 12.45 12.94 -7.32
C LEU A 114 13.83 13.48 -7.68
N ALA A 115 14.64 13.84 -6.69
CA ALA A 115 16.04 14.11 -6.93
C ALA A 115 16.73 12.89 -7.61
N PRO A 116 17.78 13.11 -8.40
CA PRO A 116 18.57 12.00 -8.93
C PRO A 116 19.09 11.12 -7.79
N SER A 117 18.93 9.81 -7.93
CA SER A 117 19.48 8.86 -6.96
C SER A 117 21.00 9.05 -6.85
N PRO A 118 21.58 9.02 -5.63
CA PRO A 118 23.01 9.15 -5.46
C PRO A 118 23.71 8.02 -6.24
N ILE A 119 24.66 8.39 -7.09
CA ILE A 119 25.52 7.42 -7.77
C ILE A 119 26.41 6.82 -6.69
N ILE A 120 26.14 5.57 -6.30
CA ILE A 120 27.10 4.79 -5.55
C ILE A 120 28.21 4.50 -6.55
N ASN A 121 29.32 5.24 -6.47
CA ASN A 121 30.45 5.06 -7.39
C ASN A 121 30.84 3.58 -7.41
N ASP A 122 30.97 3.00 -8.61
CA ASP A 122 31.36 1.59 -8.82
C ASP A 122 32.74 1.23 -8.22
N SER A 123 33.48 2.20 -7.69
CA SER A 123 34.68 1.96 -6.87
C SER A 123 34.36 1.52 -5.42
N GLN A 124 33.10 1.56 -4.99
CA GLN A 124 32.58 0.93 -3.77
C GLN A 124 31.75 -0.34 -4.04
N THR A 125 31.58 -0.77 -5.30
CA THR A 125 31.01 -2.10 -5.65
C THR A 125 32.03 -3.23 -5.54
N THR A 126 32.93 -3.17 -4.55
CA THR A 126 33.32 -4.42 -3.88
C THR A 126 32.11 -4.92 -3.13
N ALA A 127 31.36 -5.84 -3.74
CA ALA A 127 30.23 -6.61 -3.20
C ALA A 127 29.79 -6.13 -1.82
N VAL A 128 28.75 -5.28 -1.76
CA VAL A 128 28.12 -4.88 -0.50
C VAL A 128 27.90 -6.15 0.32
N PRO A 129 28.58 -6.32 1.47
CA PRO A 129 28.53 -7.60 2.16
C PRO A 129 27.10 -7.83 2.62
N VAL A 130 26.47 -8.87 2.05
CA VAL A 130 25.11 -9.27 2.41
C VAL A 130 25.07 -9.48 3.93
N ASN A 131 24.09 -8.88 4.60
CA ASN A 131 23.93 -8.90 6.07
C ASN A 131 24.96 -8.12 6.90
N GLN A 132 25.69 -7.15 6.33
CA GLN A 132 26.45 -6.19 7.14
C GLN A 132 25.79 -4.80 7.17
N PRO A 133 25.89 -4.07 8.30
CA PRO A 133 25.43 -2.69 8.37
C PRO A 133 26.20 -1.78 7.42
N ILE A 134 25.47 -1.00 6.61
CA ILE A 134 26.05 -0.02 5.69
C ILE A 134 25.55 1.36 6.09
N GLN A 135 26.48 2.31 6.22
CA GLN A 135 26.15 3.71 6.43
C GLN A 135 25.99 4.41 5.08
N LEU A 136 24.87 5.10 4.90
CA LEU A 136 24.55 5.84 3.69
C LEU A 136 24.14 7.26 4.07
N THR A 137 24.36 8.20 3.17
CA THR A 137 23.76 9.55 3.26
C THR A 137 22.81 9.69 2.08
N LEU A 138 21.52 9.83 2.37
CA LEU A 138 20.48 9.76 1.35
C LEU A 138 19.76 11.10 1.21
N PRO A 139 19.42 11.52 -0.02
CA PRO A 139 18.56 12.69 -0.26
C PRO A 139 17.19 12.55 0.41
N VAL A 140 16.65 13.69 0.82
CA VAL A 140 15.40 13.81 1.55
C VAL A 140 14.30 14.39 0.68
N GLU A 141 13.17 13.67 0.63
CA GLU A 141 11.98 14.08 -0.09
C GLU A 141 10.85 14.41 0.88
N VAL A 142 10.33 15.64 0.84
CA VAL A 142 9.32 16.10 1.80
C VAL A 142 7.93 16.00 1.18
N ILE A 143 7.06 15.18 1.75
CA ILE A 143 5.71 14.95 1.20
C ILE A 143 4.61 15.14 2.25
N GLY A 144 3.59 15.91 1.88
CA GLY A 144 2.35 15.99 2.63
C GLY A 144 1.38 14.91 2.15
N VAL A 145 0.78 14.16 3.06
CA VAL A 145 -0.22 13.11 2.75
C VAL A 145 -1.55 13.35 3.47
N PRO A 146 -2.68 12.86 2.94
CA PRO A 146 -3.97 12.97 3.62
C PRO A 146 -4.06 12.28 4.97
N ASN A 147 -3.37 11.15 5.15
CA ASN A 147 -3.35 10.44 6.43
C ASN A 147 -2.01 9.75 6.71
N LEU A 148 -1.33 10.19 7.76
CA LEU A 148 0.02 9.73 8.10
C LEU A 148 0.05 8.25 8.52
N GLN A 149 -0.95 7.82 9.30
CA GLN A 149 -1.02 6.45 9.85
C GLN A 149 -1.13 5.38 8.75
N THR A 150 -1.84 5.68 7.67
CA THR A 150 -2.08 4.72 6.58
C THR A 150 -1.10 4.82 5.43
N PHE A 151 -0.23 5.83 5.42
CA PHE A 151 0.76 6.01 4.36
C PHE A 151 1.71 4.82 4.26
N ARG A 152 2.22 4.31 5.40
CA ARG A 152 3.11 3.13 5.42
C ARG A 152 2.46 1.88 4.82
N LYS A 153 1.13 1.73 4.96
CA LYS A 153 0.39 0.60 4.36
C LYS A 153 0.30 0.73 2.84
N VAL A 154 0.11 1.94 2.33
CA VAL A 154 0.13 2.20 0.89
C VAL A 154 1.52 1.94 0.33
N LEU A 155 2.56 2.43 1.00
CA LEU A 155 3.95 2.16 0.60
C LEU A 155 4.23 0.65 0.60
N GLN A 156 3.85 -0.06 1.66
CA GLN A 156 4.01 -1.52 1.74
C GLN A 156 3.32 -2.24 0.56
N TYR A 157 2.09 -1.86 0.21
CA TYR A 157 1.43 -2.44 -0.95
C TYR A 157 2.16 -2.13 -2.26
N VAL A 158 2.65 -0.90 -2.46
CA VAL A 158 3.40 -0.51 -3.66
C VAL A 158 4.67 -1.36 -3.85
N TYR A 159 5.31 -1.80 -2.77
CA TYR A 159 6.43 -2.74 -2.85
C TYR A 159 5.99 -4.18 -3.11
N LEU A 160 5.08 -4.68 -2.28
CA LEU A 160 4.77 -6.11 -2.28
C LEU A 160 3.85 -6.49 -3.43
N ARG A 161 2.97 -5.59 -3.87
CA ARG A 161 1.85 -5.82 -4.80
C ARG A 161 0.90 -6.97 -4.42
N HIS A 162 1.10 -7.61 -3.27
CA HIS A 162 0.29 -8.74 -2.81
C HIS A 162 -1.12 -8.29 -2.39
N VAL A 163 -2.13 -8.87 -3.02
CA VAL A 163 -3.55 -8.64 -2.68
C VAL A 163 -3.92 -9.16 -1.30
N GLU A 164 -3.29 -10.23 -0.82
CA GLU A 164 -3.54 -10.84 0.48
C GLU A 164 -3.30 -9.83 1.62
N PHE A 165 -2.28 -8.98 1.47
CA PHE A 165 -2.00 -7.90 2.40
C PHE A 165 -3.14 -6.87 2.46
N LEU A 166 -3.74 -6.55 1.30
CA LEU A 166 -4.89 -5.66 1.22
C LEU A 166 -6.11 -6.28 1.91
N TYR A 167 -6.39 -7.56 1.68
CA TYR A 167 -7.48 -8.27 2.35
C TYR A 167 -7.33 -8.28 3.86
N ALA A 168 -6.17 -8.72 4.36
CA ALA A 168 -5.88 -8.74 5.80
C ALA A 168 -5.94 -7.34 6.42
N THR A 169 -5.63 -6.30 5.63
CA THR A 169 -5.77 -4.90 6.06
C THR A 169 -7.24 -4.47 6.13
N PHE A 170 -8.01 -4.73 5.07
CA PHE A 170 -9.35 -4.18 4.86
C PHE A 170 -10.46 -4.96 5.54
N LEU A 171 -10.38 -6.29 5.57
CA LEU A 171 -11.40 -7.15 6.17
C LEU A 171 -11.01 -7.53 7.60
N PRO A 172 -11.99 -7.88 8.46
CA PRO A 172 -11.72 -8.32 9.81
C PRO A 172 -11.44 -9.84 9.91
N THR A 173 -11.55 -10.57 8.79
CA THR A 173 -11.30 -12.02 8.68
C THR A 173 -9.91 -12.33 8.10
N PRO A 174 -9.34 -13.51 8.38
CA PRO A 174 -8.17 -14.02 7.68
C PRO A 174 -8.43 -14.20 6.17
N PHE A 175 -7.39 -14.08 5.36
CA PHE A 175 -7.47 -14.29 3.91
C PHE A 175 -7.94 -15.70 3.52
N THR A 176 -7.62 -16.72 4.32
CA THR A 176 -8.03 -18.11 4.05
C THR A 176 -9.55 -18.25 4.00
N GLN A 177 -10.29 -17.65 4.94
CA GLN A 177 -11.76 -17.68 4.94
C GLN A 177 -12.35 -17.02 3.68
N PHE A 178 -11.74 -15.93 3.21
CA PHE A 178 -12.13 -15.31 1.95
C PHE A 178 -11.84 -16.21 0.74
N HIS A 179 -10.66 -16.82 0.71
CA HIS A 179 -10.25 -17.75 -0.33
C HIS A 179 -11.16 -18.99 -0.36
N ASP A 180 -11.59 -19.47 0.80
CA ASP A 180 -12.50 -20.61 0.90
C ASP A 180 -13.91 -20.22 0.41
N ALA A 181 -14.43 -19.04 0.80
CA ALA A 181 -15.68 -18.50 0.25
C ALA A 181 -15.64 -18.28 -1.28
N PHE A 182 -14.46 -18.03 -1.84
CA PHE A 182 -14.27 -17.98 -3.30
C PHE A 182 -14.41 -19.37 -3.95
N ASN A 183 -13.89 -20.40 -3.29
CA ASN A 183 -13.75 -21.75 -3.82
C ASN A 183 -14.90 -22.70 -3.46
N GLU A 184 -15.75 -22.36 -2.50
CA GLU A 184 -16.90 -23.19 -2.13
C GLU A 184 -17.92 -23.33 -3.29
N VAL A 185 -18.31 -24.60 -3.44
CA VAL A 185 -19.03 -25.33 -4.51
C VAL A 185 -20.04 -24.52 -5.35
N GLY A 186 -19.97 -24.64 -6.69
CA GLY A 186 -21.11 -24.26 -7.56
C GLY A 186 -20.84 -23.92 -9.02
N THR A 187 -19.59 -23.77 -9.49
CA THR A 187 -19.34 -23.38 -10.89
C THR A 187 -18.61 -24.48 -11.67
N ASN A 188 -19.36 -25.19 -12.52
CA ASN A 188 -18.82 -26.04 -13.60
C ASN A 188 -18.20 -25.22 -14.74
N GLN A 189 -17.87 -23.95 -14.52
CA GLN A 189 -17.30 -23.07 -15.54
C GLN A 189 -15.84 -22.72 -15.22
N PRO A 190 -14.96 -22.69 -16.24
CA PRO A 190 -13.55 -22.42 -16.08
C PRO A 190 -13.35 -20.96 -15.67
N SER A 191 -13.07 -20.71 -14.38
CA SER A 191 -12.51 -19.43 -13.97
C SER A 191 -11.15 -19.23 -14.66
N PRO A 192 -10.81 -18.00 -15.11
CA PRO A 192 -9.53 -17.72 -15.73
C PRO A 192 -8.40 -18.01 -14.74
N LYS A 193 -7.30 -18.61 -15.25
CA LYS A 193 -6.05 -19.00 -14.56
C LYS A 193 -6.13 -18.97 -13.03
N ARG A 194 -6.61 -20.07 -12.42
CA ARG A 194 -6.68 -20.32 -10.96
C ARG A 194 -5.39 -20.06 -10.17
N ASN A 195 -4.25 -19.86 -10.82
CA ASN A 195 -2.93 -19.77 -10.19
C ASN A 195 -2.44 -18.33 -10.00
N ASP A 196 -3.17 -17.31 -10.45
CA ASP A 196 -2.80 -15.90 -10.24
C ASP A 196 -3.69 -15.26 -9.16
N PRO A 197 -3.16 -15.01 -7.94
CA PRO A 197 -3.92 -14.40 -6.84
C PRO A 197 -4.50 -13.03 -7.17
N ASP A 198 -3.83 -12.24 -8.02
CA ASP A 198 -4.26 -10.87 -8.35
C ASP A 198 -5.53 -10.89 -9.21
N GLU A 199 -5.55 -11.75 -10.24
CA GLU A 199 -6.73 -11.94 -11.09
C GLU A 199 -7.87 -12.64 -10.33
N LEU A 200 -7.56 -13.56 -9.42
CA LEU A 200 -8.56 -14.19 -8.54
C LEU A 200 -9.26 -13.13 -7.67
N ALA A 201 -8.47 -12.31 -6.98
CA ALA A 201 -8.94 -11.26 -6.10
C ALA A 201 -9.80 -10.23 -6.84
N LYS A 202 -9.33 -9.80 -8.00
CA LYS A 202 -10.06 -8.88 -8.88
C LYS A 202 -11.37 -9.50 -9.37
N SER A 203 -11.35 -10.76 -9.80
CA SER A 203 -12.53 -11.47 -10.28
C SER A 203 -13.61 -11.61 -9.21
N PHE A 204 -13.25 -11.91 -7.96
CA PHE A 204 -14.22 -12.03 -6.87
C PHE A 204 -15.12 -10.78 -6.74
N PHE A 205 -14.51 -9.59 -6.82
CA PHE A 205 -15.24 -8.34 -6.60
C PHE A 205 -15.87 -7.75 -7.85
N THR A 206 -15.32 -8.05 -9.03
CA THR A 206 -15.78 -7.42 -10.28
C THR A 206 -16.71 -8.29 -11.10
N HIS A 207 -16.69 -9.62 -10.90
CA HIS A 207 -17.49 -10.53 -11.71
C HIS A 207 -18.96 -10.59 -11.22
N PRO A 208 -19.96 -10.35 -12.09
CA PRO A 208 -21.38 -10.31 -11.68
C PRO A 208 -21.88 -11.59 -11.01
N LEU A 209 -21.39 -12.77 -11.44
CA LEU A 209 -21.78 -14.06 -10.84
C LEU A 209 -21.36 -14.21 -9.37
N ASN A 210 -20.39 -13.43 -8.90
CA ASN A 210 -19.95 -13.48 -7.51
C ASN A 210 -20.81 -12.61 -6.58
N SER A 211 -21.82 -11.89 -7.09
CA SER A 211 -22.67 -11.01 -6.28
C SER A 211 -23.36 -11.77 -5.14
N ALA A 212 -23.94 -12.95 -5.40
CA ALA A 212 -24.59 -13.75 -4.37
C ALA A 212 -23.62 -14.15 -3.24
N ARG A 213 -22.41 -14.60 -3.61
CA ARG A 213 -21.34 -14.97 -2.66
C ARG A 213 -20.88 -13.78 -1.82
N GLN A 214 -20.76 -12.60 -2.42
CA GLN A 214 -20.44 -11.38 -1.68
C GLN A 214 -21.52 -11.01 -0.65
N HIS A 215 -22.79 -11.30 -0.93
CA HIS A 215 -23.89 -11.06 0.03
C HIS A 215 -23.85 -12.08 1.18
N GLU A 216 -23.62 -13.35 0.89
CA GLU A 216 -23.47 -14.39 1.89
C GLU A 216 -22.28 -14.10 2.82
N PHE A 217 -21.13 -13.77 2.25
CA PHE A 217 -19.96 -13.37 3.03
C PHE A 217 -20.22 -12.11 3.87
N ALA A 218 -20.94 -11.10 3.34
CA ALA A 218 -21.33 -9.94 4.13
C ALA A 218 -22.26 -10.31 5.30
N LYS A 219 -23.16 -11.27 5.12
CA LYS A 219 -24.03 -11.79 6.18
C LYS A 219 -23.21 -12.49 7.26
N GLU A 220 -22.27 -13.35 6.88
CA GLU A 220 -21.35 -14.01 7.81
C GLU A 220 -20.56 -12.97 8.65
N LEU A 221 -20.02 -11.94 7.99
CA LEU A 221 -19.34 -10.84 8.69
C LEU A 221 -20.26 -10.14 9.69
N SER A 222 -21.53 -9.93 9.35
CA SER A 222 -22.50 -9.27 10.23
C SER A 222 -22.84 -10.06 11.49
N GLN A 223 -22.69 -11.39 11.43
CA GLN A 223 -22.91 -12.29 12.56
C GLN A 223 -21.67 -12.40 13.45
N ASN A 224 -20.47 -12.31 12.87
CA ASN A 224 -19.20 -12.54 13.58
C ASN A 224 -18.54 -11.26 14.12
N TYR A 225 -18.93 -10.09 13.63
CA TYR A 225 -18.29 -8.82 13.98
C TYR A 225 -19.29 -7.73 14.32
N SER A 226 -18.93 -6.87 15.27
CA SER A 226 -19.76 -5.72 15.66
C SER A 226 -19.75 -4.61 14.61
N ALA A 227 -20.84 -3.82 14.58
CA ALA A 227 -20.93 -2.61 13.75
C ALA A 227 -19.75 -1.64 13.97
N TYR A 228 -19.25 -1.54 15.21
CA TYR A 228 -18.07 -0.73 15.53
C TYR A 228 -16.79 -1.23 14.83
N GLN A 229 -16.54 -2.55 14.83
CA GLN A 229 -15.38 -3.13 14.15
C GLN A 229 -15.45 -2.90 12.64
N MET A 230 -16.63 -3.04 12.03
CA MET A 230 -16.84 -2.76 10.60
C MET A 230 -16.61 -1.28 10.29
N LEU A 231 -17.16 -0.37 11.10
CA LEU A 231 -16.96 1.06 10.92
C LEU A 231 -15.46 1.44 11.03
N LYS A 232 -14.72 0.80 11.94
CA LYS A 232 -13.27 0.98 12.05
C LYS A 232 -12.54 0.56 10.76
N LYS A 233 -12.94 -0.55 10.14
CA LYS A 233 -12.40 -1.03 8.86
C LYS A 233 -12.80 -0.14 7.68
N LEU A 234 -14.05 0.32 7.59
CA LEU A 234 -14.52 1.28 6.58
C LEU A 234 -13.71 2.59 6.63
N ARG A 235 -13.48 3.14 7.83
CA ARG A 235 -12.64 4.33 8.02
C ARG A 235 -11.19 4.10 7.59
N LEU A 236 -10.65 2.90 7.82
CA LEU A 236 -9.31 2.52 7.38
C LEU A 236 -9.21 2.50 5.85
N ILE A 237 -10.16 1.86 5.17
CA ILE A 237 -10.25 1.85 3.70
C ILE A 237 -10.30 3.29 3.17
N GLN A 238 -11.15 4.14 3.74
CA GLN A 238 -11.26 5.53 3.32
C GLN A 238 -9.95 6.31 3.47
N ARG A 239 -9.19 6.09 4.55
CA ARG A 239 -7.89 6.74 4.77
C ARG A 239 -6.85 6.27 3.74
N ILE A 240 -6.82 4.96 3.45
CA ILE A 240 -5.96 4.38 2.42
C ILE A 240 -6.35 4.95 1.04
N TRP A 241 -7.64 4.95 0.69
CA TRP A 241 -8.17 5.54 -0.52
C TRP A 241 -7.68 6.99 -0.71
N LYS A 242 -7.78 7.84 0.31
CA LYS A 242 -7.32 9.23 0.24
C LYS A 242 -5.82 9.31 -0.10
N ASN A 243 -4.98 8.49 0.53
CA ASN A 243 -3.55 8.46 0.23
C ASN A 243 -3.26 7.96 -1.19
N VAL A 244 -3.92 6.88 -1.63
CA VAL A 244 -3.79 6.33 -3.00
C VAL A 244 -4.17 7.39 -4.05
N VAL A 245 -5.27 8.11 -3.82
CA VAL A 245 -5.67 9.25 -4.67
C VAL A 245 -4.61 10.35 -4.65
N ALA A 246 -4.12 10.74 -3.47
CA ALA A 246 -3.17 11.84 -3.34
C ALA A 246 -1.82 11.55 -4.00
N LEU A 247 -1.39 10.27 -4.01
CA LEU A 247 -0.17 9.81 -4.67
C LEU A 247 -0.36 9.57 -6.18
N GLY A 248 -1.60 9.46 -6.65
CA GLY A 248 -1.89 9.16 -8.04
C GLY A 248 -1.48 7.74 -8.42
N ILE A 249 -1.85 6.76 -7.60
CA ILE A 249 -1.55 5.36 -7.88
C ILE A 249 -2.57 4.79 -8.86
N LEU A 250 -2.08 4.36 -10.02
CA LEU A 250 -2.87 3.70 -11.07
C LEU A 250 -2.62 2.18 -11.03
N ASP A 251 -3.35 1.49 -10.15
CA ASP A 251 -3.28 0.03 -10.01
C ASP A 251 -4.69 -0.57 -10.02
N PRO A 252 -5.13 -1.17 -11.15
CA PRO A 252 -6.48 -1.73 -11.27
C PRO A 252 -6.83 -2.76 -10.20
N VAL A 253 -5.86 -3.55 -9.73
CA VAL A 253 -6.05 -4.61 -8.73
C VAL A 253 -6.29 -3.98 -7.36
N LEU A 254 -5.44 -3.03 -6.94
CA LEU A 254 -5.63 -2.26 -5.71
C LEU A 254 -7.03 -1.64 -5.64
N TRP A 255 -7.44 -0.99 -6.73
CA TRP A 255 -8.73 -0.31 -6.80
C TRP A 255 -9.91 -1.28 -6.76
N ALA A 256 -9.81 -2.43 -7.43
CA ALA A 256 -10.84 -3.47 -7.42
C ALA A 256 -11.01 -4.06 -6.01
N VAL A 257 -9.91 -4.45 -5.37
CA VAL A 257 -9.92 -5.01 -4.00
C VAL A 257 -10.43 -3.99 -2.99
N MET A 258 -9.94 -2.75 -3.04
CA MET A 258 -10.37 -1.71 -2.11
C MET A 258 -11.86 -1.40 -2.24
N ARG A 259 -12.39 -1.33 -3.47
CA ARG A 259 -13.83 -1.13 -3.70
C ARG A 259 -14.64 -2.33 -3.20
N GLY A 260 -14.25 -3.53 -3.58
CA GLY A 260 -14.95 -4.75 -3.23
C GLY A 260 -15.05 -4.98 -1.72
N CYS A 261 -13.92 -4.83 -1.00
CA CYS A 261 -13.90 -4.89 0.46
C CYS A 261 -14.79 -3.81 1.08
N TYR A 262 -14.82 -2.60 0.51
CA TYR A 262 -15.70 -1.53 1.00
C TYR A 262 -17.19 -1.90 0.82
N GLU A 263 -17.59 -2.41 -0.34
CA GLU A 263 -18.97 -2.81 -0.62
C GLU A 263 -19.43 -3.94 0.30
N VAL A 264 -18.62 -4.98 0.49
CA VAL A 264 -18.90 -6.08 1.42
C VAL A 264 -19.08 -5.56 2.85
N LEU A 265 -18.19 -4.68 3.32
CA LEU A 265 -18.28 -4.13 4.67
C LEU A 265 -19.50 -3.23 4.86
N VAL A 266 -19.89 -2.44 3.85
CA VAL A 266 -21.11 -1.62 3.92
C VAL A 266 -22.35 -2.50 4.00
N ARG A 267 -22.43 -3.59 3.21
CA ARG A 267 -23.53 -4.57 3.28
C ARG A 267 -23.58 -5.25 4.64
N ALA A 268 -22.44 -5.69 5.17
CA ALA A 268 -22.35 -6.30 6.49
C ALA A 268 -22.79 -5.32 7.59
N PHE A 269 -22.31 -4.07 7.52
CA PHE A 269 -22.65 -3.02 8.47
C PHE A 269 -24.15 -2.71 8.47
N ALA A 270 -24.77 -2.60 7.29
CA ALA A 270 -26.21 -2.41 7.18
C ALA A 270 -27.01 -3.58 7.78
N SER A 271 -26.54 -4.81 7.56
CA SER A 271 -27.18 -6.03 8.09
C SER A 271 -27.16 -6.09 9.62
N CYS A 272 -26.11 -5.58 10.28
CA CYS A 272 -26.07 -5.51 11.75
C CYS A 272 -27.22 -4.67 12.34
N PHE A 273 -27.65 -3.60 11.66
CA PHE A 273 -28.77 -2.78 12.15
C PHE A 273 -30.12 -3.47 11.93
N GLN A 274 -30.27 -4.22 10.83
CA GLN A 274 -31.49 -4.98 10.56
C GLN A 274 -31.69 -6.10 11.58
N ILE A 275 -30.65 -6.89 11.85
CA ILE A 275 -30.69 -7.97 12.86
C ILE A 275 -31.09 -7.41 14.22
N ARG A 276 -30.49 -6.29 14.63
CA ARG A 276 -30.80 -5.68 15.92
C ARG A 276 -32.24 -5.16 15.99
N MET A 277 -32.74 -4.54 14.92
CA MET A 277 -34.11 -4.06 14.85
C MET A 277 -35.11 -5.24 14.91
N GLU A 278 -34.81 -6.35 14.25
CA GLU A 278 -35.61 -7.59 14.33
C GLU A 278 -35.59 -8.19 15.74
N MET A 279 -34.44 -8.21 16.43
CA MET A 279 -34.37 -8.67 17.83
C MET A 279 -35.22 -7.81 18.77
N VAL A 280 -35.17 -6.48 18.61
CA VAL A 280 -36.01 -5.54 19.39
C VAL A 280 -37.49 -5.76 19.10
N LEU A 281 -37.86 -5.92 17.82
CA LEU A 281 -39.25 -6.16 17.42
C LEU A 281 -39.78 -7.52 17.90
N ASN A 282 -38.90 -8.52 18.03
CA ASN A 282 -39.25 -9.85 18.50
C ASN A 282 -39.15 -10.01 20.03
N GLY A 283 -38.79 -8.95 20.77
CA GLY A 283 -38.69 -8.98 22.23
C GLY A 283 -37.57 -9.88 22.77
N LEU A 284 -36.46 -10.01 22.01
CA LEU A 284 -35.33 -10.90 22.30
C LEU A 284 -34.08 -10.16 22.81
N GLU A 285 -34.18 -8.88 23.19
CA GLU A 285 -33.10 -8.20 23.94
C GLU A 285 -33.35 -8.39 25.45
N ASP A 286 -32.51 -9.20 26.12
CA ASP A 286 -32.36 -9.25 27.58
C ASP A 286 -31.53 -8.05 28.09
#